data_AF-A0A8K0CHW8-F1
#
_entry.id   AF-A0A8K0CHW8-F1
#
_cell.length_a   1.000
_cell.length_b   1.000
_cell.length_c   1.000
_cell.angle_alpha   90.00
_cell.angle_beta   90.00
_cell.angle_gamma   90.00
#
_symmetry.space_group_name_H-M   'P 1'
#
loop_
_entity.id
_entity.type
_entity.pdbx_description
1 polymer ?
#
loop_
_entity_poly.entity_id
_entity_poly.type
_entity_poly.pdbx_seq_one_letter_code
_entity_poly.pdbx_strand_id
1 'polypeptide(L)'
;MLKHFSLKSAILLCVGFILEVQGGVTDTEYALMPPLFHLDDFDRCMILGEKALYCSITAQLEPIDAKHPSRVWKIIQEVISKPMNYRHDRLRHGICVPYSCPNALVNITSFKTNNEFLQEELSRCYTNKYSKLGLKSIVTEMRCETPEPVRGIDIYDKLVASFLLIVFAIVVIGSFYEGCARYKTKEEYNMIMATTAGKMLACFSIPKNWERLRSISDSPDAIALRPINSIRFYNMFLVIMAHTCMVTTASPMHNPQYFERITDNPLNMFMVNGGFSIQTYFVMAAWLLSYHFFLTIEGKDDVRLWHILVAFFKRYIRLTPSLLVTIAISSTWLYHLGRGPSWERIVGDEVRRCRINWWSNLLYINNYYDSEHMCLQQTWYLATDTQLFALSLVILMLMWKYQHRIKLILGTSLVIGILIPGIINYVNDYDIILRAYPEDLYETQLKNWHWHSTYTPVYTNIGGYVIGLIFGYIFYKYRSQQLLTKKVKTFN
;
A
#
# COMPACT_ATOMS: atom_id res chain seq x y z
N MET A 1 29.84 30.63 -17.91
CA MET A 1 30.80 29.62 -17.44
C MET A 1 30.09 28.28 -17.14
N LEU A 2 29.20 27.81 -18.04
CA LEU A 2 28.38 26.60 -17.89
C LEU A 2 28.11 25.98 -19.28
N LYS A 3 29.18 25.56 -19.95
CA LYS A 3 29.16 24.64 -21.10
C LYS A 3 30.28 23.65 -20.82
N HIS A 4 29.99 22.35 -20.91
CA HIS A 4 30.82 21.21 -20.45
C HIS A 4 30.57 20.75 -19.01
N PHE A 5 29.32 20.37 -18.70
CA PHE A 5 29.11 19.23 -17.81
C PHE A 5 29.04 17.98 -18.70
N SER A 6 30.20 17.35 -18.88
CA SER A 6 30.38 16.18 -19.73
C SER A 6 29.74 14.95 -19.11
N LEU A 7 28.99 14.18 -19.90
CA LEU A 7 28.41 12.87 -19.57
C LEU A 7 29.44 11.90 -18.96
N LYS A 8 30.75 12.11 -19.21
CA LYS A 8 31.84 11.33 -18.60
C LYS A 8 31.98 11.54 -17.09
N SER A 9 31.60 12.71 -16.57
CA SER A 9 31.65 13.00 -15.13
C SER A 9 30.54 12.31 -14.36
N ALA A 10 29.40 12.03 -15.01
CA ALA A 10 28.32 11.22 -14.45
C ALA A 10 28.67 9.72 -14.45
N ILE A 11 29.42 9.26 -15.47
CA ILE A 11 29.86 7.86 -15.57
C ILE A 11 30.99 7.56 -14.57
N LEU A 12 31.88 8.51 -14.27
CA LEU A 12 32.94 8.30 -13.27
C LEU A 12 32.42 8.19 -11.83
N LEU A 13 31.24 8.75 -11.52
CA LEU A 13 30.57 8.56 -10.23
C LEU A 13 29.90 7.19 -10.10
N CYS A 14 29.61 6.51 -11.21
CA CYS A 14 28.98 5.19 -11.21
C CYS A 14 29.95 4.01 -11.12
N VAL A 15 31.26 4.22 -11.30
CA VAL A 15 32.26 3.12 -11.37
C VAL A 15 33.09 3.00 -10.09
N GLY A 16 32.87 3.85 -9.08
CA GLY A 16 33.66 3.89 -7.84
C GLY A 16 33.19 3.03 -6.66
N PHE A 17 32.12 2.24 -6.80
CA PHE A 17 31.59 1.40 -5.71
C PHE A 17 31.54 -0.07 -6.12
N ILE A 18 32.72 -0.66 -6.35
CA ILE A 18 32.91 -2.09 -6.13
C ILE A 18 33.83 -2.18 -4.92
N LEU A 19 33.27 -1.88 -3.74
CA LEU A 19 33.87 -2.32 -2.50
C LEU A 19 33.48 -3.79 -2.35
N GLU A 20 34.48 -4.67 -2.45
CA GLU A 20 34.39 -6.03 -1.93
C GLU A 20 33.84 -5.96 -0.51
N VAL A 21 32.65 -6.53 -0.29
CA VAL A 21 32.14 -6.82 1.06
C VAL A 21 32.93 -8.02 1.58
N GLN A 22 34.18 -7.79 1.98
CA GLN A 22 34.95 -8.73 2.79
C GLN A 22 34.42 -8.66 4.23
N GLY A 23 33.62 -9.66 4.62
CA GLY A 23 33.11 -9.81 5.99
C GLY A 23 31.67 -10.33 6.09
N GLY A 24 31.28 -11.26 5.22
CA GLY A 24 29.96 -11.90 5.27
C GLY A 24 30.06 -13.41 5.41
N VAL A 25 29.08 -13.99 6.11
CA VAL A 25 28.81 -15.43 6.14
C VAL A 25 28.84 -16.00 4.72
N THR A 26 29.65 -17.04 4.52
CA THR A 26 29.79 -17.70 3.23
C THR A 26 28.52 -18.47 2.85
N ASP A 27 28.28 -18.71 1.57
CA ASP A 27 27.08 -19.45 1.12
C ASP A 27 27.03 -20.88 1.72
N THR A 28 28.21 -21.49 1.98
CA THR A 28 28.32 -22.79 2.64
C THR A 28 27.95 -22.73 4.12
N GLU A 29 28.32 -21.66 4.82
CA GLU A 29 27.93 -21.44 6.21
C GLU A 29 26.45 -21.07 6.35
N TYR A 30 25.94 -20.27 5.41
CA TYR A 30 24.52 -19.92 5.34
C TYR A 30 23.66 -21.19 5.18
N ALA A 31 24.10 -22.13 4.33
CA ALA A 31 23.41 -23.40 4.12
C ALA A 31 23.40 -24.35 5.34
N LEU A 32 24.21 -24.09 6.38
CA LEU A 32 24.17 -24.86 7.64
C LEU A 32 23.01 -24.45 8.55
N MET A 33 22.43 -23.26 8.34
CA MET A 33 21.31 -22.79 9.13
C MET A 33 20.03 -23.56 8.77
N PRO A 34 19.09 -23.73 9.72
CA PRO A 34 17.75 -24.20 9.40
C PRO A 34 17.11 -23.35 8.31
N PRO A 35 16.27 -23.94 7.42
CA PRO A 35 15.55 -23.15 6.42
C PRO A 35 14.65 -22.14 7.14
N LEU A 36 14.74 -20.87 6.76
CA LEU A 36 13.93 -19.80 7.35
C LEU A 36 12.43 -19.99 7.07
N PHE A 37 12.12 -20.39 5.84
CA PHE A 37 10.76 -20.61 5.35
C PHE A 37 10.61 -22.06 4.89
N HIS A 38 9.50 -22.67 5.26
CA HIS A 38 9.15 -24.03 4.83
C HIS A 38 7.64 -24.16 4.79
N LEU A 39 7.09 -24.72 3.71
CA LEU A 39 5.65 -24.95 3.58
C LEU A 39 5.44 -26.39 3.10
N ASP A 40 4.78 -27.20 3.92
CA ASP A 40 4.20 -28.47 3.50
C ASP A 40 3.06 -28.22 2.49
N ASP A 41 2.78 -29.22 1.66
CA ASP A 41 1.67 -29.20 0.71
C ASP A 41 0.33 -29.16 1.46
N PHE A 42 -0.34 -28.01 1.38
CA PHE A 42 -1.60 -27.75 2.07
C PHE A 42 -2.72 -28.66 1.57
N ASP A 43 -2.90 -28.76 0.25
CA ASP A 43 -3.98 -29.54 -0.34
C ASP A 43 -3.82 -31.02 -0.03
N ARG A 44 -2.59 -31.53 -0.09
CA ARG A 44 -2.27 -32.89 0.33
C ARG A 44 -2.58 -33.15 1.80
N CYS A 45 -2.36 -32.16 2.67
CA CYS A 45 -2.73 -32.28 4.07
C CYS A 45 -4.25 -32.32 4.26
N MET A 46 -5.00 -31.48 3.54
CA MET A 46 -6.45 -31.37 3.66
C MET A 46 -7.21 -32.64 3.19
N ILE A 47 -6.61 -33.43 2.28
CA ILE A 47 -7.15 -34.73 1.87
C ILE A 47 -7.28 -35.72 3.05
N LEU A 48 -6.55 -35.53 4.16
CA LEU A 48 -6.62 -36.38 5.35
C LEU A 48 -7.96 -36.28 6.11
N GLY A 49 -8.86 -35.37 5.73
CA GLY A 49 -10.21 -35.26 6.30
C GLY A 49 -10.18 -35.01 7.81
N GLU A 50 -10.77 -35.91 8.60
CA GLU A 50 -10.82 -35.82 10.06
C GLU A 50 -9.45 -35.91 10.77
N LYS A 51 -8.36 -36.14 10.04
CA LYS A 51 -6.98 -36.05 10.57
C LYS A 51 -6.21 -34.85 10.05
N ALA A 52 -6.80 -34.06 9.16
CA ALA A 52 -6.12 -32.91 8.57
C ALA A 52 -5.99 -31.77 9.57
N LEU A 53 -4.74 -31.46 9.91
CA LEU A 53 -4.37 -30.29 10.71
C LEU A 53 -3.11 -29.66 10.11
N TYR A 54 -3.28 -28.51 9.48
CA TYR A 54 -2.18 -27.72 8.93
C TYR A 54 -1.93 -26.52 9.82
N CYS A 55 -0.70 -26.33 10.29
CA CYS A 55 -0.35 -25.23 11.18
C CYS A 55 0.76 -24.36 10.57
N SER A 56 0.49 -23.05 10.46
CA SER A 56 1.50 -22.03 10.26
C SER A 56 2.06 -21.63 11.60
N ILE A 57 3.36 -21.82 11.81
CA ILE A 57 4.06 -21.57 13.06
C ILE A 57 5.25 -20.65 12.87
N THR A 58 5.48 -19.82 13.88
CA THR A 58 6.71 -19.04 14.05
C THR A 58 7.49 -19.66 15.20
N ALA A 59 8.58 -20.36 14.88
CA ALA A 59 9.46 -21.03 15.81
C ALA A 59 10.72 -20.18 16.09
N GLN A 60 10.85 -19.71 17.32
CA GLN A 60 12.00 -18.96 17.80
C GLN A 60 13.10 -19.93 18.23
N LEU A 61 14.29 -19.80 17.63
CA LEU A 61 15.48 -20.58 17.93
C LEU A 61 16.28 -19.93 19.06
N GLU A 62 16.84 -20.79 19.91
CA GLU A 62 17.74 -20.43 21.01
C GLU A 62 18.88 -21.46 21.09
N PRO A 63 20.07 -21.10 21.61
CA PRO A 63 21.13 -22.06 21.84
C PRO A 63 20.77 -22.97 23.03
N ILE A 64 21.06 -24.27 22.94
CA ILE A 64 20.83 -25.21 24.06
C ILE A 64 21.72 -24.85 25.26
N ASP A 65 22.98 -24.52 25.01
CA ASP A 65 23.92 -24.00 26.00
C ASP A 65 24.28 -22.55 25.65
N ALA A 66 23.81 -21.61 26.46
CA ALA A 66 24.10 -20.19 26.29
C ALA A 66 25.58 -19.84 26.55
N LYS A 67 26.31 -20.66 27.33
CA LYS A 67 27.73 -20.43 27.64
C LYS A 67 28.65 -20.93 26.51
N HIS A 68 28.26 -22.02 25.85
CA HIS A 68 29.00 -22.59 24.72
C HIS A 68 28.09 -22.73 23.49
N PRO A 69 27.78 -21.60 22.81
CA PRO A 69 26.89 -21.63 21.67
C PRO A 69 27.46 -22.47 20.53
N SER A 70 26.58 -23.22 19.86
CA SER A 70 26.96 -24.05 18.71
C SER A 70 27.49 -23.20 17.56
N ARG A 71 28.25 -23.82 16.65
CA ARG A 71 28.73 -23.14 15.43
C ARG A 71 27.58 -22.51 14.64
N VAL A 72 26.46 -23.23 14.51
CA VAL A 72 25.28 -22.75 13.77
C VAL A 72 24.66 -21.53 14.46
N TRP A 73 24.58 -21.52 15.79
CA TRP A 73 24.06 -20.34 16.51
C TRP A 73 24.92 -19.10 16.28
N LYS A 74 26.25 -19.24 16.26
CA LYS A 74 27.16 -18.11 15.97
C LYS A 74 26.94 -17.54 14.56
N ILE A 75 26.71 -18.41 13.58
CA ILE A 75 26.37 -17.99 12.22
C ILE A 75 25.03 -17.24 12.21
N ILE A 76 24.00 -17.77 12.86
CA ILE A 76 22.70 -17.09 12.98
C ILE A 76 22.89 -15.70 13.61
N GLN A 77 23.65 -15.60 14.70
CA GLN A 77 23.95 -14.33 15.37
C GLN A 77 24.63 -13.31 14.44
N GLU A 78 25.59 -13.75 13.62
CA GLU A 78 26.25 -12.88 12.64
C GLU A 78 25.27 -12.41 11.56
N VAL A 79 24.41 -13.30 11.05
CA VAL A 79 23.42 -12.96 10.02
C VAL A 79 22.40 -11.95 10.56
N ILE A 80 21.80 -12.21 11.73
CA ILE A 80 20.77 -11.32 12.32
C ILE A 80 21.33 -9.98 12.80
N SER A 81 22.64 -9.87 13.00
CA SER A 81 23.28 -8.59 13.37
C SER A 81 23.16 -7.52 12.28
N LYS A 82 22.89 -7.94 11.03
CA LYS A 82 22.75 -7.06 9.88
C LYS A 82 21.26 -6.85 9.58
N PRO A 83 20.75 -5.60 9.59
CA PRO A 83 19.33 -5.33 9.37
C PRO A 83 18.85 -5.64 7.94
N MET A 84 19.77 -5.79 6.98
CA MET A 84 19.46 -6.20 5.61
C MET A 84 19.05 -7.66 5.49
N ASN A 85 19.34 -8.48 6.51
CA ASN A 85 19.00 -9.90 6.51
C ASN A 85 17.66 -10.15 7.23
N TYR A 86 17.05 -11.29 6.94
CA TYR A 86 15.93 -11.75 7.74
C TYR A 86 16.38 -12.15 9.15
N ARG A 87 15.41 -12.27 10.04
CA ARG A 87 15.63 -12.87 11.35
C ARG A 87 15.70 -14.39 11.26
N HIS A 88 16.91 -14.92 11.03
CA HIS A 88 17.20 -16.37 10.95
C HIS A 88 17.00 -17.14 12.25
N ASP A 89 16.80 -16.43 13.36
CA ASP A 89 16.37 -17.00 14.62
C ASP A 89 14.84 -17.23 14.70
N ARG A 90 14.06 -16.73 13.74
CA ARG A 90 12.59 -16.90 13.67
C ARG A 90 12.19 -17.69 12.43
N LEU A 91 12.10 -19.01 12.58
CA LEU A 91 11.66 -19.89 11.51
C LEU A 91 10.15 -19.77 11.31
N ARG A 92 9.71 -19.60 10.06
CA ARG A 92 8.30 -19.38 9.70
C ARG A 92 7.84 -20.51 8.80
N HIS A 93 7.25 -21.52 9.41
CA HIS A 93 6.94 -22.79 8.75
C HIS A 93 5.44 -23.07 8.72
N GLY A 94 4.93 -23.51 7.57
CA GLY A 94 3.63 -24.14 7.45
C GLY A 94 3.81 -25.65 7.39
N ILE A 95 3.24 -26.38 8.34
CA ILE A 95 3.42 -27.83 8.44
C ILE A 95 2.10 -28.57 8.50
N CYS A 96 2.05 -29.73 7.87
CA CYS A 96 1.00 -30.71 8.10
C CYS A 96 1.37 -31.51 9.36
N VAL A 97 0.71 -31.23 10.49
CA VAL A 97 1.04 -31.82 11.80
C VAL A 97 1.10 -33.36 11.75
N PRO A 98 0.15 -34.08 11.11
CA PRO A 98 0.20 -35.55 11.00
C PRO A 98 1.48 -36.10 10.34
N TYR A 99 2.06 -35.37 9.38
CA TYR A 99 3.25 -35.82 8.66
C TYR A 99 4.54 -35.32 9.32
N SER A 100 4.58 -34.04 9.68
CA SER A 100 5.79 -33.37 10.16
C SER A 100 6.03 -33.60 11.66
N CYS A 101 4.98 -33.73 12.47
CA CYS A 101 5.05 -33.95 13.91
C CYS A 101 3.96 -34.94 14.36
N PRO A 102 4.05 -36.23 13.98
CA PRO A 102 2.99 -37.22 14.25
C PRO A 102 2.70 -37.41 15.75
N ASN A 103 3.71 -37.22 16.60
CA ASN A 103 3.58 -37.35 18.05
C ASN A 103 2.84 -36.16 18.70
N ALA A 104 2.70 -35.04 17.99
CA ALA A 104 1.94 -33.87 18.43
C ALA A 104 0.45 -33.99 18.07
N LEU A 105 0.05 -35.07 17.37
CA LEU A 105 -1.33 -35.27 16.95
C LEU A 105 -2.22 -35.60 18.16
N VAL A 106 -2.98 -34.62 18.61
CA VAL A 106 -4.12 -34.82 19.51
C VAL A 106 -5.38 -35.03 18.69
N ASN A 107 -6.36 -35.78 19.20
CA ASN A 107 -7.69 -35.86 18.58
C ASN A 107 -8.20 -34.44 18.25
N ILE A 108 -8.62 -34.19 17.01
CA ILE A 108 -9.05 -32.85 16.53
C ILE A 108 -10.09 -32.18 17.46
N THR A 109 -10.88 -32.98 18.17
CA THR A 109 -11.84 -32.53 19.18
C THR A 109 -11.22 -31.79 20.37
N SER A 110 -9.98 -32.08 20.78
CA SER A 110 -9.28 -31.34 21.86
C SER A 110 -8.55 -30.08 21.36
N PHE A 111 -8.26 -29.98 20.06
CA PHE A 111 -7.65 -28.79 19.47
C PHE A 111 -8.58 -27.56 19.58
N LYS A 112 -9.90 -27.73 19.40
CA LYS A 112 -10.88 -26.66 19.61
C LYS A 112 -10.92 -26.16 21.06
N THR A 113 -10.28 -26.85 22.01
CA THR A 113 -10.36 -26.58 23.46
C THR A 113 -9.05 -26.14 24.10
N ASN A 114 -7.86 -26.47 23.55
CA ASN A 114 -6.58 -26.16 24.21
C ASN A 114 -5.40 -25.91 23.24
N ASN A 115 -5.23 -24.66 22.80
CA ASN A 115 -4.14 -24.24 21.89
C ASN A 115 -2.74 -24.33 22.51
N GLU A 116 -2.62 -24.14 23.83
CA GLU A 116 -1.33 -24.09 24.54
C GLU A 116 -0.61 -25.45 24.51
N PHE A 117 -1.35 -26.54 24.70
CA PHE A 117 -0.79 -27.89 24.66
C PHE A 117 -0.18 -28.24 23.30
N LEU A 118 -0.90 -27.92 22.21
CA LEU A 118 -0.38 -28.16 20.86
C LEU A 118 0.88 -27.32 20.59
N GLN A 119 0.90 -26.07 21.05
CA GLN A 119 2.07 -25.19 20.92
C GLN A 119 3.30 -25.75 21.65
N GLU A 120 3.12 -26.33 22.85
CA GLU A 120 4.20 -26.99 23.59
C GLU A 120 4.71 -28.25 22.86
N GLU A 121 3.80 -29.09 22.36
CA GLU A 121 4.17 -30.30 21.62
C GLU A 121 4.89 -30.01 20.31
N LEU A 122 4.46 -28.96 19.58
CA LEU A 122 5.17 -28.50 18.38
C LEU A 122 6.55 -27.91 18.74
N SER A 123 6.67 -27.20 19.85
CA SER A 123 7.96 -26.69 20.35
C SER A 123 8.93 -27.84 20.67
N ARG A 124 8.42 -28.91 21.31
CA ARG A 124 9.18 -30.14 21.57
C ARG A 124 9.59 -30.86 20.29
N CYS A 125 8.68 -30.98 19.33
CA CYS A 125 8.96 -31.57 18.01
C CYS A 125 10.10 -30.82 17.29
N TYR A 126 10.04 -29.48 17.25
CA TYR A 126 11.07 -28.65 16.62
C TYR A 126 12.40 -28.66 17.38
N THR A 127 12.36 -28.66 18.72
CA THR A 127 13.56 -28.81 19.53
C THR A 127 14.26 -30.14 19.23
N ASN A 128 13.52 -31.24 19.14
CA ASN A 128 14.09 -32.53 18.77
C ASN A 128 14.67 -32.51 17.34
N LYS A 129 13.98 -31.87 16.38
CA LYS A 129 14.42 -31.73 14.98
C LYS A 129 15.76 -31.00 14.87
N TYR A 130 15.97 -29.92 15.63
CA TYR A 130 17.17 -29.08 15.55
C TYR A 130 18.20 -29.30 16.68
N SER A 131 17.93 -30.24 17.59
CA SER A 131 18.83 -30.61 18.69
C SER A 131 20.25 -30.96 18.24
N LYS A 132 20.38 -31.65 17.11
CA LYS A 132 21.68 -32.02 16.49
C LYS A 132 22.53 -30.81 16.08
N LEU A 133 21.89 -29.66 15.84
CA LEU A 133 22.58 -28.39 15.53
C LEU A 133 22.90 -27.59 16.80
N GLY A 134 22.59 -28.12 17.99
CA GLY A 134 22.76 -27.42 19.26
C GLY A 134 21.71 -26.34 19.52
N LEU A 135 20.54 -26.44 18.88
CA LEU A 135 19.47 -25.44 18.93
C LEU A 135 18.23 -26.00 19.63
N LYS A 136 17.62 -25.18 20.48
CA LYS A 136 16.28 -25.35 21.06
C LYS A 136 15.30 -24.46 20.30
N SER A 137 14.05 -24.89 20.20
CA SER A 137 12.99 -24.12 19.52
C SER A 137 11.78 -23.93 20.42
N ILE A 138 11.21 -22.73 20.40
CA ILE A 138 9.98 -22.37 21.09
C ILE A 138 9.02 -21.81 20.04
N VAL A 139 7.87 -22.45 19.86
CA VAL A 139 6.81 -21.91 19.00
C VAL A 139 6.19 -20.72 19.72
N THR A 140 6.26 -19.54 19.10
CA THR A 140 5.77 -18.27 19.67
C THR A 140 4.40 -17.90 19.12
N GLU A 141 4.18 -18.16 17.84
CA GLU A 141 2.91 -17.92 17.15
C GLU A 141 2.50 -19.19 16.40
N MET A 142 1.20 -19.51 16.44
CA MET A 142 0.63 -20.65 15.74
C MET A 142 -0.76 -20.31 15.22
N ARG A 143 -1.04 -20.68 13.97
CA ARG A 143 -2.35 -20.61 13.34
C ARG A 143 -2.61 -21.90 12.60
N CYS A 144 -3.67 -22.62 12.97
CA CYS A 144 -3.97 -23.90 12.36
C CYS A 144 -5.31 -23.89 11.63
N GLU A 145 -5.36 -24.64 10.53
CA GLU A 145 -6.52 -24.84 9.69
C GLU A 145 -6.86 -26.33 9.59
N THR A 146 -8.15 -26.62 9.56
CA THR A 146 -8.73 -27.93 9.27
C THR A 146 -9.52 -27.84 7.96
N PRO A 147 -10.14 -28.92 7.45
CA PRO A 147 -10.97 -28.89 6.25
C PRO A 147 -12.28 -28.08 6.41
N GLU A 148 -12.70 -27.78 7.64
CA GLU A 148 -13.83 -26.87 7.90
C GLU A 148 -13.36 -25.41 7.88
N PRO A 149 -14.10 -24.50 7.21
CA PRO A 149 -13.71 -23.09 7.18
C PRO A 149 -13.73 -22.51 8.60
N VAL A 150 -12.65 -21.80 8.98
CA VAL A 150 -12.51 -21.18 10.30
C VAL A 150 -13.62 -20.15 10.56
N ARG A 151 -14.08 -19.48 9.50
CA ARG A 151 -15.16 -18.49 9.56
C ARG A 151 -16.28 -18.80 8.57
N GLY A 152 -17.50 -18.91 9.09
CA GLY A 152 -18.73 -19.00 8.30
C GLY A 152 -19.26 -17.63 7.86
N ILE A 153 -20.32 -17.65 7.04
CA ILE A 153 -20.99 -16.44 6.53
C ILE A 153 -21.76 -15.76 7.67
N ASP A 154 -21.39 -14.53 8.00
CA ASP A 154 -22.02 -13.73 9.05
C ASP A 154 -23.11 -12.77 8.50
N ILE A 155 -23.70 -11.97 9.39
CA ILE A 155 -24.74 -11.01 9.02
C ILE A 155 -24.22 -9.89 8.12
N TYR A 156 -22.99 -9.44 8.31
CA TYR A 156 -22.42 -8.38 7.49
C TYR A 156 -22.10 -8.89 6.08
N ASP A 157 -21.66 -10.13 5.95
CA ASP A 157 -21.43 -10.78 4.66
C ASP A 157 -22.73 -10.80 3.84
N LYS A 158 -23.85 -11.17 4.49
CA LYS A 158 -25.19 -11.12 3.88
C LYS A 158 -25.60 -9.70 3.50
N LEU A 159 -25.43 -8.72 4.39
CA LEU A 159 -25.79 -7.32 4.11
C LEU A 159 -25.02 -6.74 2.93
N VAL A 160 -23.71 -6.99 2.85
CA VAL A 160 -22.88 -6.52 1.74
C VAL A 160 -23.25 -7.23 0.43
N ALA A 161 -23.52 -8.54 0.47
CA ALA A 161 -24.01 -9.25 -0.71
C ALA A 161 -25.35 -8.69 -1.20
N SER A 162 -26.32 -8.48 -0.30
CA SER A 162 -27.61 -7.88 -0.65
C SER A 162 -27.43 -6.49 -1.28
N PHE A 163 -26.56 -5.65 -0.71
CA PHE A 163 -26.25 -4.35 -1.27
C PHE A 163 -25.64 -4.44 -2.68
N LEU A 164 -24.64 -5.30 -2.89
CA LEU A 164 -24.00 -5.48 -4.20
C LEU A 164 -24.98 -6.04 -5.25
N LEU A 165 -25.87 -6.96 -4.85
CA LEU A 165 -26.92 -7.48 -5.72
C LEU A 165 -27.94 -6.39 -6.12
N ILE A 166 -28.31 -5.51 -5.19
CA ILE A 166 -29.18 -4.36 -5.49
C ILE A 166 -28.49 -3.42 -6.49
N VAL A 167 -27.22 -3.08 -6.27
CA VAL A 167 -26.46 -2.23 -7.20
C VAL A 167 -26.34 -2.89 -8.58
N PHE A 168 -26.05 -4.19 -8.62
CA PHE A 168 -26.01 -4.96 -9.86
C PHE A 168 -27.36 -4.94 -10.59
N ALA A 169 -28.47 -5.16 -9.88
CA ALA A 169 -29.81 -5.09 -10.45
C ALA A 169 -30.12 -3.70 -11.03
N ILE A 170 -29.75 -2.61 -10.32
CA ILE A 170 -29.93 -1.24 -10.80
C ILE A 170 -29.11 -1.00 -12.09
N VAL A 171 -27.88 -1.51 -12.16
CA VAL A 171 -27.04 -1.42 -13.36
C VAL A 171 -27.64 -2.19 -14.53
N VAL A 172 -28.15 -3.39 -14.30
CA VAL A 172 -28.83 -4.19 -15.34
C VAL A 172 -30.09 -3.47 -15.83
N ILE A 173 -30.94 -2.99 -14.91
CA ILE A 173 -32.17 -2.24 -15.25
C ILE A 173 -31.84 -0.95 -16.01
N GLY A 174 -30.87 -0.17 -15.53
CA GLY A 174 -30.45 1.08 -16.16
C GLY A 174 -29.85 0.86 -17.55
N SER A 175 -29.03 -0.19 -17.71
CA SER A 175 -28.44 -0.57 -18.99
C SER A 175 -29.49 -1.08 -19.98
N PHE A 176 -30.45 -1.88 -19.51
CA PHE A 176 -31.55 -2.36 -20.34
C PHE A 176 -32.47 -1.22 -20.76
N TYR A 177 -32.87 -0.35 -19.82
CA TYR A 177 -33.74 0.79 -20.09
C TYR A 177 -33.12 1.77 -21.10
N GLU A 178 -31.86 2.15 -20.89
CA GLU A 178 -31.15 3.05 -21.81
C GLU A 178 -30.84 2.36 -23.15
N GLY A 179 -30.53 1.06 -23.13
CA GLY A 179 -30.37 0.24 -24.34
C GLY A 179 -31.64 0.18 -25.19
N CYS A 180 -32.81 -0.08 -24.59
CA CYS A 180 -34.09 -0.05 -25.29
C CYS A 180 -34.41 1.35 -25.84
N ALA A 181 -34.06 2.41 -25.12
CA ALA A 181 -34.24 3.78 -25.61
C ALA A 181 -33.36 4.06 -26.85
N ARG A 182 -32.17 3.44 -26.98
CA ARG A 182 -31.28 3.62 -28.14
C ARG A 182 -31.82 3.02 -29.44
N TYR A 183 -32.69 2.01 -29.36
CA TYR A 183 -33.32 1.42 -30.56
C TYR A 183 -34.41 2.33 -31.16
N LYS A 184 -34.83 3.37 -30.45
CA LYS A 184 -35.82 4.34 -30.90
C LYS A 184 -35.18 5.45 -31.74
N THR A 185 -36.01 6.32 -32.31
CA THR A 185 -35.50 7.50 -33.03
C THR A 185 -34.75 8.43 -32.08
N LYS A 186 -33.82 9.22 -32.63
CA LYS A 186 -32.97 10.14 -31.83
C LYS A 186 -33.79 11.15 -31.02
N GLU A 187 -34.91 11.61 -31.56
CA GLU A 187 -35.84 12.53 -30.90
C GLU A 187 -36.53 11.87 -29.70
N GLU A 188 -37.00 10.63 -29.86
CA GLU A 188 -37.59 9.85 -28.79
C GLU A 188 -36.58 9.50 -27.69
N TYR A 189 -35.36 9.11 -28.06
CA TYR A 189 -34.27 8.89 -27.10
C TYR A 189 -34.05 10.12 -26.22
N ASN A 190 -33.94 11.29 -26.84
CA ASN A 190 -33.71 12.55 -26.13
C ASN A 190 -34.87 12.90 -25.20
N MET A 191 -36.12 12.68 -25.61
CA MET A 191 -37.28 12.89 -24.73
C MET A 191 -37.26 11.95 -23.52
N ILE A 192 -37.02 10.65 -23.74
CA ILE A 192 -37.00 9.63 -22.67
C ILE A 192 -35.88 9.94 -21.67
N MET A 193 -34.69 10.27 -22.17
CA MET A 193 -33.53 10.62 -21.35
C MET A 193 -33.60 12.02 -20.72
N ALA A 194 -34.50 12.90 -21.16
CA ALA A 194 -34.69 14.21 -20.56
C ALA A 194 -35.45 14.14 -19.23
N THR A 195 -36.27 13.11 -19.03
CA THR A 195 -37.02 12.87 -17.79
C THR A 195 -36.10 12.65 -16.60
N THR A 196 -36.52 13.03 -15.38
CA THR A 196 -35.72 12.83 -14.16
C THR A 196 -35.38 11.37 -13.93
N ALA A 197 -36.37 10.48 -14.12
CA ALA A 197 -36.17 9.03 -14.02
C ALA A 197 -35.20 8.52 -15.10
N GLY A 198 -35.34 8.98 -16.35
CA GLY A 198 -34.43 8.63 -17.43
C GLY A 198 -32.99 9.08 -17.17
N LYS A 199 -32.78 10.28 -16.63
CA LYS A 199 -31.45 10.76 -16.22
C LYS A 199 -30.83 9.90 -15.13
N MET A 200 -31.60 9.57 -14.09
CA MET A 200 -31.13 8.74 -12.97
C MET A 200 -30.78 7.33 -13.43
N LEU A 201 -31.64 6.66 -14.20
CA LEU A 201 -31.38 5.31 -14.71
C LEU A 201 -30.20 5.30 -15.69
N ALA A 202 -30.07 6.33 -16.53
CA ALA A 202 -28.96 6.44 -17.46
C ALA A 202 -27.60 6.63 -16.77
N CYS A 203 -27.55 7.10 -15.52
CA CYS A 203 -26.31 7.13 -14.73
C CYS A 203 -25.77 5.72 -14.45
N PHE A 204 -26.62 4.69 -14.42
CA PHE A 204 -26.24 3.30 -14.19
C PHE A 204 -26.10 2.48 -15.48
N SER A 205 -26.31 3.09 -16.66
CA SER A 205 -26.14 2.41 -17.96
C SER A 205 -24.67 2.17 -18.30
N ILE A 206 -24.29 0.91 -18.53
CA ILE A 206 -22.94 0.54 -18.97
C ILE A 206 -22.60 1.15 -20.35
N PRO A 207 -23.44 1.02 -21.41
CA PRO A 207 -23.13 1.61 -22.72
C PRO A 207 -22.85 3.11 -22.67
N LYS A 208 -23.69 3.87 -21.96
CA LYS A 208 -23.55 5.32 -21.84
C LYS A 208 -22.29 5.71 -21.06
N ASN A 209 -22.01 5.01 -19.96
CA ASN A 209 -20.79 5.25 -19.19
C ASN A 209 -19.53 4.83 -19.98
N TRP A 210 -19.61 3.80 -20.81
CA TRP A 210 -18.51 3.36 -21.68
C TRP A 210 -18.20 4.37 -22.80
N GLU A 211 -19.23 4.97 -23.40
CA GLU A 211 -19.06 6.08 -24.35
C GLU A 211 -18.43 7.30 -23.68
N ARG A 212 -18.88 7.63 -22.46
CA ARG A 212 -18.28 8.71 -21.67
C ARG A 212 -16.85 8.41 -21.25
N LEU A 213 -16.50 7.16 -20.97
CA LEU A 213 -15.15 6.75 -20.59
C LEU A 213 -14.17 6.88 -21.77
N ARG A 214 -14.64 6.59 -22.99
CA ARG A 214 -13.85 6.71 -24.22
C ARG A 214 -13.87 8.10 -24.85
N SER A 215 -14.69 9.02 -24.34
CA SER A 215 -14.79 10.35 -24.93
C SER A 215 -13.52 11.16 -24.63
N ILE A 216 -13.03 11.86 -25.65
CA ILE A 216 -11.90 12.77 -25.51
C ILE A 216 -12.48 14.15 -25.28
N SER A 217 -12.02 14.83 -24.22
CA SER A 217 -12.40 16.21 -23.99
C SER A 217 -11.64 17.13 -24.94
N ASP A 218 -12.40 17.92 -25.71
CA ASP A 218 -11.88 18.91 -26.64
C ASP A 218 -11.76 20.31 -26.02
N SER A 219 -11.87 20.43 -24.69
CA SER A 219 -11.65 21.72 -24.03
C SER A 219 -10.18 22.13 -24.15
N PRO A 220 -9.87 23.42 -24.35
CA PRO A 220 -8.49 23.91 -24.42
C PRO A 220 -7.64 23.48 -23.22
N ASP A 221 -8.23 23.53 -22.02
CA ASP A 221 -7.60 23.10 -20.77
C ASP A 221 -7.32 21.59 -20.75
N ALA A 222 -8.25 20.76 -21.25
CA ALA A 222 -8.05 19.32 -21.30
C ALA A 222 -6.93 18.94 -22.28
N ILE A 223 -6.81 19.66 -23.41
CA ILE A 223 -5.72 19.48 -24.38
C ILE A 223 -4.37 19.86 -23.74
N ALA A 224 -4.31 21.01 -23.05
CA ALA A 224 -3.09 21.46 -22.37
C ALA A 224 -2.63 20.49 -21.27
N LEU A 225 -3.56 19.81 -20.59
CA LEU A 225 -3.27 18.87 -19.50
C LEU A 225 -3.05 17.41 -19.96
N ARG A 226 -3.10 17.10 -21.27
CA ARG A 226 -2.89 15.72 -21.76
C ARG A 226 -1.59 15.05 -21.30
N PRO A 227 -0.42 15.71 -21.33
CA PRO A 227 0.84 15.08 -20.89
C PRO A 227 0.80 14.60 -19.43
N ILE A 228 0.04 15.29 -18.59
CA ILE A 228 -0.12 14.97 -17.16
C ILE A 228 -0.92 13.69 -16.99
N ASN A 229 -1.92 13.47 -17.83
CA ASN A 229 -2.67 12.22 -17.81
C ASN A 229 -1.77 11.03 -18.14
N SER A 230 -0.78 11.19 -19.03
CA SER A 230 0.24 10.16 -19.28
C SER A 230 1.12 9.91 -18.05
N ILE A 231 1.60 10.97 -17.38
CA ILE A 231 2.39 10.84 -16.14
C ILE A 231 1.59 10.10 -15.06
N ARG A 232 0.31 10.44 -14.91
CA ARG A 232 -0.60 9.76 -13.97
C ARG A 232 -0.76 8.27 -14.28
N PHE A 233 -0.87 7.92 -15.55
CA PHE A 233 -0.95 6.52 -15.98
C PHE A 233 0.32 5.74 -15.57
N TYR A 234 1.51 6.25 -15.91
CA TYR A 234 2.76 5.59 -15.54
C TYR A 234 2.96 5.52 -14.02
N ASN A 235 2.60 6.57 -13.30
CA ASN A 235 2.69 6.57 -11.84
C ASN A 235 1.77 5.51 -11.22
N MET A 236 0.54 5.37 -11.73
CA MET A 236 -0.38 4.32 -11.26
C MET A 236 0.17 2.92 -11.52
N PHE A 237 0.76 2.69 -12.69
CA PHE A 237 1.41 1.41 -13.01
C PHE A 237 2.55 1.09 -12.03
N LEU A 238 3.42 2.07 -11.75
CA LEU A 238 4.53 1.90 -10.80
C LEU A 238 4.03 1.58 -9.38
N VAL A 239 2.96 2.24 -8.93
CA VAL A 239 2.35 1.99 -7.61
C VAL A 239 1.76 0.58 -7.55
N ILE A 240 1.02 0.15 -8.57
CA ILE A 240 0.44 -1.22 -8.63
C ILE A 240 1.56 -2.26 -8.61
N MET A 241 2.60 -2.06 -9.41
CA MET A 241 3.77 -2.94 -9.44
C MET A 241 4.46 -3.02 -8.07
N ALA A 242 4.73 -1.87 -7.43
CA ALA A 242 5.37 -1.82 -6.12
C ALA A 242 4.57 -2.55 -5.03
N HIS A 243 3.25 -2.35 -4.96
CA HIS A 243 2.40 -3.08 -4.01
C HIS A 243 2.31 -4.58 -4.31
N THR A 244 2.36 -4.97 -5.58
CA THR A 244 2.36 -6.39 -5.98
C THR A 244 3.65 -7.07 -5.53
N CYS A 245 4.80 -6.43 -5.74
CA CYS A 245 6.09 -6.88 -5.20
C CYS A 245 6.09 -6.94 -3.67
N MET A 246 5.54 -5.93 -2.98
CA MET A 246 5.45 -5.88 -1.52
C MET A 246 4.67 -7.06 -0.94
N VAL A 247 3.49 -7.39 -1.50
CA VAL A 247 2.68 -8.54 -1.05
C VAL A 247 3.39 -9.87 -1.34
N THR A 248 4.18 -9.92 -2.42
CA THR A 248 4.99 -11.10 -2.75
C THR A 248 6.11 -11.30 -1.72
N THR A 249 6.80 -10.23 -1.31
CA THR A 249 7.82 -10.28 -0.23
C THR A 249 7.22 -10.53 1.15
N ALA A 250 5.92 -10.26 1.31
CA ALA A 250 5.18 -10.62 2.51
C ALA A 250 4.98 -12.13 2.65
N SER A 251 5.23 -12.93 1.61
CA SER A 251 5.00 -14.38 1.58
C SER A 251 6.30 -15.18 1.84
N PRO A 252 6.21 -16.42 2.36
CA PRO A 252 7.38 -17.28 2.56
C PRO A 252 8.14 -17.52 1.24
N MET A 253 9.47 -17.36 1.26
CA MET A 253 10.30 -17.42 0.06
C MET A 253 11.28 -18.60 0.11
N HIS A 254 11.38 -19.38 -0.97
CA HIS A 254 12.28 -20.54 -1.02
C HIS A 254 13.77 -20.14 -1.01
N ASN A 255 14.12 -18.98 -1.57
CA ASN A 255 15.48 -18.45 -1.55
C ASN A 255 15.50 -17.10 -0.81
N PRO A 256 15.59 -17.09 0.53
CA PRO A 256 15.61 -15.84 1.31
C PRO A 256 16.85 -15.00 0.99
N GLN A 257 17.99 -15.64 0.74
CA GLN A 257 19.28 -14.98 0.52
C GLN A 257 19.25 -14.04 -0.70
N TYR A 258 18.49 -14.39 -1.74
CA TYR A 258 18.28 -13.51 -2.89
C TYR A 258 17.64 -12.17 -2.51
N PHE A 259 16.67 -12.20 -1.57
CA PHE A 259 15.99 -11.00 -1.09
C PHE A 259 16.83 -10.20 -0.11
N GLU A 260 17.65 -10.87 0.70
CA GLU A 260 18.62 -10.21 1.58
C GLU A 260 19.69 -9.45 0.79
N ARG A 261 20.09 -10.00 -0.36
CA ARG A 261 21.05 -9.37 -1.30
C ARG A 261 20.41 -8.46 -2.33
N ILE A 262 19.08 -8.24 -2.28
CA ILE A 262 18.40 -7.47 -3.33
C ILE A 262 18.89 -6.02 -3.39
N THR A 263 19.29 -5.46 -2.23
CA THR A 263 19.80 -4.10 -2.09
C THR A 263 21.25 -3.94 -2.54
N ASP A 264 21.96 -5.05 -2.80
CA ASP A 264 23.35 -5.00 -3.29
C ASP A 264 23.42 -4.44 -4.71
N ASN A 265 22.34 -4.59 -5.49
CA ASN A 265 22.23 -4.00 -6.82
C ASN A 265 21.54 -2.62 -6.75
N PRO A 266 22.23 -1.52 -7.13
CA PRO A 266 21.65 -0.18 -7.12
C PRO A 266 20.36 -0.03 -7.95
N LEU A 267 20.19 -0.81 -9.02
CA LEU A 267 18.97 -0.75 -9.84
C LEU A 267 17.74 -1.22 -9.06
N ASN A 268 17.90 -2.20 -8.17
CA ASN A 268 16.81 -2.71 -7.35
C ASN A 268 16.40 -1.72 -6.26
N MET A 269 17.29 -0.80 -5.86
CA MET A 269 16.96 0.23 -4.86
C MET A 269 15.81 1.13 -5.32
N PHE A 270 15.63 1.34 -6.62
CA PHE A 270 14.46 2.08 -7.14
C PHE A 270 13.14 1.40 -6.79
N MET A 271 13.12 0.06 -6.83
CA MET A 271 11.93 -0.73 -6.52
C MET A 271 11.72 -0.86 -5.01
N VAL A 272 12.78 -1.13 -4.24
CA VAL A 272 12.74 -1.24 -2.78
C VAL A 272 12.32 0.08 -2.13
N ASN A 273 12.77 1.21 -2.68
CA ASN A 273 12.35 2.55 -2.24
C ASN A 273 11.15 3.07 -3.04
N GLY A 274 10.35 2.18 -3.64
CA GLY A 274 9.21 2.53 -4.50
C GLY A 274 8.18 3.44 -3.81
N GLY A 275 8.21 3.54 -2.46
CA GLY A 275 7.40 4.46 -1.69
C GLY A 275 7.57 5.95 -2.09
N PHE A 276 8.69 6.35 -2.69
CA PHE A 276 8.85 7.72 -3.22
C PHE A 276 7.90 8.06 -4.37
N SER A 277 7.38 7.05 -5.08
CA SER A 277 6.40 7.26 -6.16
C SER A 277 5.16 8.03 -5.69
N ILE A 278 4.75 7.83 -4.43
CA ILE A 278 3.57 8.49 -3.84
C ILE A 278 3.81 10.00 -3.68
N GLN A 279 5.05 10.47 -3.52
CA GLN A 279 5.35 11.91 -3.50
C GLN A 279 4.98 12.58 -4.82
N THR A 280 5.19 11.91 -5.95
CA THR A 280 4.80 12.46 -7.25
C THR A 280 3.29 12.64 -7.35
N TYR A 281 2.50 11.74 -6.73
CA TYR A 281 1.06 11.86 -6.64
C TYR A 281 0.64 13.09 -5.83
N PHE A 282 1.24 13.29 -4.64
CA PHE A 282 0.94 14.46 -3.81
C PHE A 282 1.27 15.79 -4.49
N VAL A 283 2.43 15.87 -5.15
CA VAL A 283 2.83 17.05 -5.95
C VAL A 283 1.80 17.31 -7.05
N MET A 284 1.39 16.29 -7.81
CA MET A 284 0.39 16.44 -8.89
C MET A 284 -0.99 16.83 -8.36
N ALA A 285 -1.42 16.26 -7.23
CA ALA A 285 -2.70 16.57 -6.60
C ALA A 285 -2.76 18.04 -6.17
N ALA A 286 -1.73 18.51 -5.49
CA ALA A 286 -1.60 19.90 -5.04
C ALA A 286 -1.47 20.88 -6.22
N TRP A 287 -0.74 20.49 -7.24
CA TRP A 287 -0.56 21.28 -8.46
C TRP A 287 -1.90 21.58 -9.14
N LEU A 288 -2.71 20.54 -9.39
CA LEU A 288 -4.02 20.70 -10.01
C LEU A 288 -5.02 21.41 -9.10
N LEU A 289 -4.95 21.18 -7.78
CA LEU A 289 -5.73 21.92 -6.81
C LEU A 289 -5.46 23.43 -6.94
N SER A 290 -4.19 23.84 -6.87
CA SER A 290 -3.82 25.25 -6.96
C SER A 290 -4.24 25.85 -8.30
N TYR A 291 -3.98 25.16 -9.41
CA TYR A 291 -4.35 25.66 -10.74
C TYR A 291 -5.86 25.87 -10.89
N HIS A 292 -6.67 24.87 -10.54
CA HIS A 292 -8.13 24.98 -10.65
C HIS A 292 -8.72 25.96 -9.63
N PHE A 293 -8.12 26.11 -8.45
CA PHE A 293 -8.53 27.10 -7.46
C PHE A 293 -8.44 28.50 -8.04
N PHE A 294 -7.27 28.90 -8.56
CA PHE A 294 -7.09 30.23 -9.15
C PHE A 294 -7.94 30.46 -10.40
N LEU A 295 -8.14 29.45 -11.24
CA LEU A 295 -9.08 29.52 -12.36
C LEU A 295 -10.53 29.77 -11.92
N THR A 296 -10.98 29.13 -10.85
CA THR A 296 -12.39 29.18 -10.42
C THR A 296 -12.76 30.49 -9.74
N ILE A 297 -11.79 31.15 -9.09
CA ILE A 297 -11.97 32.40 -8.35
C ILE A 297 -11.60 33.63 -9.20
N GLU A 298 -10.94 33.45 -10.33
CA GLU A 298 -10.65 34.54 -11.24
C GLU A 298 -11.94 35.25 -11.67
N GLY A 299 -11.98 36.57 -11.49
CA GLY A 299 -13.17 37.37 -11.74
C GLY A 299 -14.26 37.29 -10.66
N LYS A 300 -14.01 36.66 -9.50
CA LYS A 300 -14.91 36.67 -8.34
C LYS A 300 -14.30 37.48 -7.20
N ASP A 301 -15.05 38.44 -6.69
CA ASP A 301 -14.55 39.36 -5.67
C ASP A 301 -14.56 38.79 -4.24
N ASP A 302 -15.37 37.77 -3.95
CA ASP A 302 -15.54 37.25 -2.58
C ASP A 302 -15.41 35.73 -2.48
N VAL A 303 -14.26 35.27 -1.96
CA VAL A 303 -14.00 33.87 -1.62
C VAL A 303 -14.23 33.67 -0.12
N ARG A 304 -15.45 33.26 0.23
CA ARG A 304 -15.82 32.89 1.61
C ARG A 304 -15.39 31.48 2.01
N LEU A 305 -15.27 31.25 3.32
CA LEU A 305 -15.04 29.93 3.93
C LEU A 305 -16.06 28.87 3.46
N TRP A 306 -17.29 29.27 3.17
CA TRP A 306 -18.32 28.38 2.61
C TRP A 306 -17.87 27.68 1.31
N HIS A 307 -17.13 28.37 0.44
CA HIS A 307 -16.64 27.77 -0.81
C HIS A 307 -15.62 26.66 -0.56
N ILE A 308 -14.80 26.77 0.50
CA ILE A 308 -13.90 25.69 0.94
C ILE A 308 -14.71 24.50 1.40
N LEU A 309 -15.70 24.71 2.27
CA LEU A 309 -16.51 23.62 2.81
C LEU A 309 -17.23 22.87 1.68
N VAL A 310 -17.75 23.61 0.69
CA VAL A 310 -18.35 23.02 -0.51
C VAL A 310 -17.30 22.26 -1.35
N ALA A 311 -16.10 22.80 -1.55
CA ALA A 311 -15.03 22.12 -2.28
C ALA A 311 -14.61 20.81 -1.57
N PHE A 312 -14.49 20.83 -0.25
CA PHE A 312 -14.19 19.67 0.58
C PHE A 312 -15.30 18.63 0.50
N PHE A 313 -16.56 19.04 0.68
CA PHE A 313 -17.70 18.13 0.64
C PHE A 313 -17.89 17.48 -0.74
N LYS A 314 -17.71 18.25 -1.83
CA LYS A 314 -17.72 17.70 -3.20
C LYS A 314 -16.65 16.63 -3.39
N ARG A 315 -15.45 16.84 -2.83
CA ARG A 315 -14.37 15.87 -2.88
C ARG A 315 -14.67 14.63 -2.04
N TYR A 316 -15.21 14.82 -0.84
CA TYR A 316 -15.61 13.74 0.06
C TYR A 316 -16.63 12.82 -0.62
N ILE A 317 -17.76 13.36 -1.11
CA ILE A 317 -18.79 12.58 -1.82
C ILE A 317 -18.24 11.88 -3.07
N ARG A 318 -17.21 12.44 -3.72
CA ARG A 318 -16.59 11.81 -4.89
C ARG A 318 -15.78 10.56 -4.54
N LEU A 319 -15.09 10.54 -3.39
CA LEU A 319 -14.12 9.49 -3.05
C LEU A 319 -14.69 8.43 -2.09
N THR A 320 -15.50 8.87 -1.12
CA THR A 320 -16.00 8.01 -0.05
C THR A 320 -16.87 6.84 -0.55
N PRO A 321 -17.77 6.99 -1.55
CA PRO A 321 -18.60 5.86 -1.99
C PRO A 321 -17.78 4.70 -2.55
N SER A 322 -16.78 4.97 -3.38
CA SER A 322 -15.89 3.92 -3.90
C SER A 322 -15.07 3.28 -2.79
N LEU A 323 -14.56 4.09 -1.86
CA LEU A 323 -13.78 3.58 -0.72
C LEU A 323 -14.63 2.67 0.18
N LEU A 324 -15.89 3.04 0.43
CA LEU A 324 -16.83 2.25 1.24
C LEU A 324 -17.09 0.88 0.61
N VAL A 325 -17.25 0.81 -0.72
CA VAL A 325 -17.42 -0.47 -1.42
C VAL A 325 -16.16 -1.34 -1.28
N THR A 326 -14.97 -0.76 -1.44
CA THR A 326 -13.71 -1.48 -1.27
C THR A 326 -13.59 -2.05 0.15
N ILE A 327 -13.85 -1.23 1.19
CA ILE A 327 -13.82 -1.67 2.59
C ILE A 327 -14.87 -2.75 2.86
N ALA A 328 -16.09 -2.58 2.32
CA ALA A 328 -17.16 -3.54 2.47
C ALA A 328 -16.76 -4.91 1.91
N ILE A 329 -16.21 -4.97 0.70
CA ILE A 329 -15.75 -6.23 0.08
C ILE A 329 -14.56 -6.82 0.86
N SER A 330 -13.57 -6.00 1.19
CA SER A 330 -12.36 -6.45 1.91
C SER A 330 -12.63 -6.94 3.32
N SER A 331 -13.65 -6.41 4.01
CA SER A 331 -14.03 -6.86 5.36
C SER A 331 -14.95 -8.08 5.39
N THR A 332 -15.56 -8.44 4.25
CA THR A 332 -16.56 -9.52 4.14
C THR A 332 -16.10 -10.61 3.18
N TRP A 333 -16.45 -10.46 1.90
CA TRP A 333 -16.34 -11.47 0.86
C TRP A 333 -14.91 -11.81 0.47
N LEU A 334 -13.97 -10.88 0.65
CA LEU A 334 -12.56 -11.16 0.36
C LEU A 334 -12.05 -12.38 1.12
N TYR A 335 -12.48 -12.61 2.38
CA TYR A 335 -12.07 -13.80 3.13
C TYR A 335 -12.45 -15.12 2.44
N HIS A 336 -13.61 -15.15 1.77
CA HIS A 336 -14.21 -16.35 1.19
C HIS A 336 -13.71 -16.68 -0.23
N LEU A 337 -12.91 -15.81 -0.86
CA LEU A 337 -12.39 -16.02 -2.22
C LEU A 337 -11.20 -16.99 -2.29
N GLY A 338 -10.61 -17.34 -1.15
CA GLY A 338 -9.44 -18.19 -1.07
C GLY A 338 -9.36 -18.92 0.26
N ARG A 339 -8.37 -19.80 0.36
CA ARG A 339 -8.09 -20.59 1.56
C ARG A 339 -6.61 -20.95 1.62
N GLY A 340 -6.12 -21.26 2.81
CA GLY A 340 -4.77 -21.74 3.05
C GLY A 340 -3.96 -20.83 3.96
N PRO A 341 -2.78 -21.30 4.39
CA PRO A 341 -2.00 -20.70 5.48
C PRO A 341 -1.61 -19.25 5.22
N SER A 342 -1.15 -18.96 3.99
CA SER A 342 -0.81 -17.60 3.58
C SER A 342 -2.04 -16.71 3.46
N TRP A 343 -3.19 -17.27 3.06
CA TRP A 343 -4.46 -16.53 2.94
C TRP A 343 -4.98 -16.11 4.30
N GLU A 344 -5.04 -17.03 5.26
CA GLU A 344 -5.45 -16.75 6.64
C GLU A 344 -4.53 -15.71 7.31
N ARG A 345 -3.21 -15.76 7.01
CA ARG A 345 -2.27 -14.77 7.52
C ARG A 345 -2.47 -13.39 6.90
N ILE A 346 -2.50 -13.28 5.57
CA ILE A 346 -2.54 -11.97 4.89
C ILE A 346 -3.97 -11.42 4.88
N VAL A 347 -4.91 -12.15 4.28
CA VAL A 347 -6.29 -11.72 4.08
C VAL A 347 -7.08 -11.82 5.39
N GLY A 348 -6.88 -12.89 6.18
CA GLY A 348 -7.55 -13.03 7.47
C GLY A 348 -7.23 -11.88 8.44
N ASP A 349 -5.97 -11.45 8.52
CA ASP A 349 -5.57 -10.31 9.36
C ASP A 349 -6.11 -8.98 8.81
N GLU A 350 -6.10 -8.77 7.49
CA GLU A 350 -6.72 -7.59 6.88
C GLU A 350 -8.22 -7.50 7.19
N VAL A 351 -8.94 -8.61 7.03
CA VAL A 351 -10.37 -8.70 7.33
C VAL A 351 -10.65 -8.38 8.80
N ARG A 352 -9.89 -8.99 9.75
CA ARG A 352 -10.03 -8.73 11.19
C ARG A 352 -9.81 -7.26 11.53
N ARG A 353 -8.73 -6.65 11.01
CA ARG A 353 -8.45 -5.21 11.20
C ARG A 353 -9.56 -4.35 10.62
N CYS A 354 -10.06 -4.68 9.44
CA CYS A 354 -11.15 -3.96 8.82
C CYS A 354 -12.48 -4.07 9.56
N ARG A 355 -12.79 -5.20 10.20
CA ARG A 355 -13.99 -5.31 11.04
C ARG A 355 -14.01 -4.34 12.21
N ILE A 356 -12.84 -4.03 12.77
CA ILE A 356 -12.70 -3.15 13.93
C ILE A 356 -12.53 -1.68 13.49
N ASN A 357 -11.64 -1.44 12.51
CA ASN A 357 -11.15 -0.11 12.14
C ASN A 357 -11.67 0.41 10.79
N TRP A 358 -12.78 -0.10 10.25
CA TRP A 358 -13.35 0.40 8.99
C TRP A 358 -13.73 1.90 9.04
N TRP A 359 -14.24 2.36 10.18
CA TRP A 359 -14.76 3.72 10.33
C TRP A 359 -13.65 4.80 10.25
N SER A 360 -12.42 4.45 10.64
CA SER A 360 -11.28 5.39 10.59
C SER A 360 -10.92 5.79 9.16
N ASN A 361 -11.15 4.90 8.19
CA ASN A 361 -11.01 5.18 6.76
C ASN A 361 -12.07 6.17 6.26
N LEU A 362 -13.29 6.13 6.77
CA LEU A 362 -14.36 7.06 6.37
C LEU A 362 -14.11 8.48 6.88
N LEU A 363 -13.50 8.58 8.06
CA LEU A 363 -13.05 9.86 8.62
C LEU A 363 -11.70 10.31 8.05
N TYR A 364 -11.04 9.50 7.21
CA TYR A 364 -9.71 9.77 6.67
C TYR A 364 -8.66 10.05 7.76
N ILE A 365 -8.66 9.25 8.83
CA ILE A 365 -7.70 9.35 9.95
C ILE A 365 -6.95 8.04 10.23
N ASN A 366 -7.08 7.04 9.37
CA ASN A 366 -6.46 5.72 9.54
C ASN A 366 -4.92 5.75 9.49
N ASN A 367 -4.31 6.86 9.08
CA ASN A 367 -2.86 7.08 9.15
C ASN A 367 -2.38 7.52 10.54
N TYR A 368 -3.28 7.95 11.44
CA TYR A 368 -2.96 8.34 12.82
C TYR A 368 -3.63 7.47 13.87
N TYR A 369 -4.89 7.08 13.64
CA TYR A 369 -5.62 6.23 14.57
C TYR A 369 -5.24 4.77 14.35
N ASP A 370 -4.69 4.14 15.41
CA ASP A 370 -4.34 2.71 15.45
C ASP A 370 -3.63 2.25 14.16
N SER A 371 -2.53 2.94 13.83
CA SER A 371 -1.84 2.78 12.55
C SER A 371 -1.26 1.36 12.38
N GLU A 372 -0.91 0.68 13.46
CA GLU A 372 -0.46 -0.73 13.44
C GLU A 372 -1.57 -1.69 12.97
N HIS A 373 -2.84 -1.38 13.27
CA HIS A 373 -4.00 -2.18 12.90
C HIS A 373 -4.89 -1.47 11.86
N MET A 374 -4.26 -0.78 10.90
CA MET A 374 -5.02 -0.09 9.86
C MET A 374 -5.83 -1.06 8.98
N CYS A 375 -7.07 -0.65 8.70
CA CYS A 375 -7.89 -1.31 7.68
C CYS A 375 -7.45 -0.85 6.30
N LEU A 376 -7.10 -1.79 5.42
CA LEU A 376 -6.55 -1.58 4.08
C LEU A 376 -5.32 -0.68 4.09
N GLN A 377 -4.13 -1.27 4.20
CA GLN A 377 -2.90 -0.49 4.35
C GLN A 377 -2.76 0.60 3.30
N GLN A 378 -3.01 0.28 2.03
CA GLN A 378 -2.93 1.18 0.88
C GLN A 378 -3.82 2.43 0.96
N THR A 379 -4.80 2.53 1.87
CA THR A 379 -5.65 3.74 1.97
C THR A 379 -5.00 4.87 2.77
N TRP A 380 -3.85 4.62 3.42
CA TRP A 380 -3.14 5.65 4.20
C TRP A 380 -2.89 6.92 3.36
N TYR A 381 -2.50 6.79 2.09
CA TYR A 381 -2.18 7.94 1.24
C TYR A 381 -3.43 8.78 0.94
N LEU A 382 -4.60 8.14 0.89
CA LEU A 382 -5.87 8.81 0.63
C LEU A 382 -6.29 9.65 1.83
N ALA A 383 -6.04 9.16 3.05
CA ALA A 383 -6.21 9.95 4.27
C ALA A 383 -5.25 11.14 4.30
N THR A 384 -3.97 10.90 4.05
CA THR A 384 -2.94 11.95 4.02
C THR A 384 -3.24 13.03 2.97
N ASP A 385 -3.63 12.64 1.75
CA ASP A 385 -4.01 13.61 0.70
C ASP A 385 -5.28 14.39 1.08
N THR A 386 -6.26 13.78 1.73
CA THR A 386 -7.48 14.48 2.16
C THR A 386 -7.17 15.52 3.24
N GLN A 387 -6.28 15.19 4.19
CA GLN A 387 -5.80 16.10 5.22
C GLN A 387 -4.94 17.23 4.63
N LEU A 388 -4.01 16.92 3.73
CA LEU A 388 -3.18 17.91 3.02
C LEU A 388 -4.02 18.81 2.11
N PHE A 389 -5.07 18.28 1.49
CA PHE A 389 -6.01 19.06 0.69
C PHE A 389 -6.75 20.08 1.55
N ALA A 390 -7.25 19.68 2.72
CA ALA A 390 -7.89 20.60 3.65
C ALA A 390 -6.93 21.72 4.09
N LEU A 391 -5.69 21.36 4.48
CA LEU A 391 -4.64 22.33 4.81
C LEU A 391 -4.36 23.28 3.64
N SER A 392 -4.31 22.75 2.42
CA SER A 392 -3.99 23.53 1.23
C SER A 392 -5.10 24.49 0.82
N LEU A 393 -6.37 24.16 1.05
CA LEU A 393 -7.46 25.11 0.86
C LEU A 393 -7.31 26.34 1.77
N VAL A 394 -6.83 26.15 3.01
CA VAL A 394 -6.51 27.25 3.92
C VAL A 394 -5.33 28.08 3.38
N ILE A 395 -4.24 27.43 2.96
CA ILE A 395 -3.08 28.11 2.36
C ILE A 395 -3.49 28.92 1.12
N LEU A 396 -4.29 28.34 0.24
CA LEU A 396 -4.77 28.98 -0.98
C LEU A 396 -5.67 30.19 -0.68
N MET A 397 -6.51 30.12 0.36
CA MET A 397 -7.25 31.31 0.82
C MET A 397 -6.34 32.40 1.38
N LEU A 398 -5.31 32.04 2.14
CA LEU A 398 -4.33 33.01 2.63
C LEU A 398 -3.58 33.67 1.47
N MET A 399 -3.21 32.89 0.43
CA MET A 399 -2.61 33.40 -0.79
C MET A 399 -3.55 34.37 -1.54
N TRP A 400 -4.85 34.05 -1.61
CA TRP A 400 -5.85 34.92 -2.23
C TRP A 400 -6.05 36.23 -1.46
N LYS A 401 -6.19 36.14 -0.13
CA LYS A 401 -6.38 37.31 0.74
C LYS A 401 -5.14 38.21 0.79
N TYR A 402 -3.95 37.61 0.80
CA TYR A 402 -2.67 38.32 0.93
C TYR A 402 -1.80 38.13 -0.32
N GLN A 403 -2.30 38.59 -1.48
CA GLN A 403 -1.61 38.40 -2.77
C GLN A 403 -0.15 38.93 -2.79
N HIS A 404 0.13 39.99 -2.02
CA HIS A 404 1.47 40.56 -1.89
C HIS A 404 2.44 39.71 -1.04
N ARG A 405 1.94 38.75 -0.24
CA ARG A 405 2.72 37.87 0.64
C ARG A 405 2.80 36.43 0.14
N ILE A 406 2.36 36.11 -1.08
CA ILE A 406 2.33 34.72 -1.60
C ILE A 406 3.69 34.02 -1.46
N LYS A 407 4.78 34.70 -1.82
CA LYS A 407 6.15 34.14 -1.71
C LYS A 407 6.51 33.81 -0.26
N LEU A 408 6.12 34.67 0.68
CA LEU A 408 6.35 34.45 2.10
C LEU A 408 5.54 33.25 2.59
N ILE A 409 4.25 33.19 2.28
CA ILE A 409 3.35 32.08 2.68
C ILE A 409 3.87 30.73 2.17
N LEU A 410 4.18 30.63 0.88
CA LEU A 410 4.70 29.39 0.29
C LEU A 410 6.10 29.05 0.83
N GLY A 411 6.96 30.06 1.00
CA GLY A 411 8.30 29.88 1.56
C GLY A 411 8.27 29.36 2.99
N THR A 412 7.43 29.95 3.86
CA THR A 412 7.27 29.49 5.24
C THR A 412 6.69 28.08 5.30
N SER A 413 5.67 27.78 4.47
CA SER A 413 5.09 26.43 4.43
C SER A 413 6.09 25.38 3.94
N LEU A 414 6.95 25.73 2.99
CA LEU A 414 8.01 24.85 2.50
C LEU A 414 9.09 24.61 3.56
N VAL A 415 9.52 25.67 4.26
CA VAL A 415 10.47 25.55 5.37
C VAL A 415 9.90 24.65 6.47
N ILE A 416 8.62 24.83 6.84
CA ILE A 416 7.93 23.94 7.80
C ILE A 416 7.93 22.50 7.30
N GLY A 417 7.61 22.28 6.02
CA GLY A 417 7.59 20.95 5.40
C GLY A 417 8.96 20.25 5.32
N ILE A 418 10.07 20.98 5.46
CA ILE A 418 11.43 20.42 5.50
C ILE A 418 11.92 20.26 6.94
N LEU A 419 11.65 21.26 7.79
CA LEU A 419 12.11 21.26 9.18
C LEU A 419 11.42 20.19 10.03
N ILE A 420 10.11 20.01 9.91
CA ILE A 420 9.40 19.03 10.75
C ILE A 420 9.95 17.61 10.53
N PRO A 421 10.11 17.11 9.29
CA PRO A 421 10.68 15.78 9.07
C PRO A 421 12.12 15.66 9.54
N GLY A 422 12.92 16.71 9.34
CA GLY A 422 14.30 16.76 9.83
C GLY A 422 14.38 16.66 11.35
N ILE A 423 13.53 17.38 12.07
CA ILE A 423 13.46 17.33 13.55
C ILE A 423 13.02 15.94 14.00
N ILE A 424 12.00 15.35 13.36
CA ILE A 424 11.50 14.02 13.74
C ILE A 424 12.56 12.95 13.52
N ASN A 425 13.26 12.98 12.39
CA ASN A 425 14.35 12.03 12.13
C ASN A 425 15.51 12.21 13.12
N TYR A 426 15.86 13.46 13.44
CA TYR A 426 16.94 13.74 14.41
C TYR A 426 16.57 13.29 15.84
N VAL A 427 15.36 13.57 16.30
CA VAL A 427 14.91 13.24 17.67
C VAL A 427 14.75 11.74 17.88
N ASN A 428 14.29 11.01 16.86
CA ASN A 428 14.03 9.58 16.97
C ASN A 428 15.21 8.71 16.48
N ASP A 429 16.35 9.33 16.15
CA ASP A 429 17.55 8.67 15.62
C ASP A 429 17.25 7.75 14.42
N TYR A 430 16.41 8.26 13.51
CA TYR A 430 16.06 7.54 12.30
C TYR A 430 17.04 7.81 11.17
N ASP A 431 17.22 6.80 10.33
CA ASP A 431 17.86 6.98 9.03
C ASP A 431 17.13 8.03 8.18
N ILE A 432 17.90 8.78 7.40
CA ILE A 432 17.37 9.82 6.48
C ILE A 432 16.41 9.20 5.45
N ILE A 433 16.66 7.94 5.08
CA ILE A 433 15.87 7.19 4.10
C ILE A 433 15.25 6.01 4.82
N LEU A 434 13.92 5.93 4.78
CA LEU A 434 13.20 4.72 5.13
C LEU A 434 13.59 3.60 4.17
N ARG A 435 14.41 2.67 4.67
CA ARG A 435 14.80 1.46 3.96
C ARG A 435 13.85 0.34 4.35
N ALA A 436 13.15 -0.21 3.35
CA ALA A 436 12.27 -1.35 3.56
C ALA A 436 13.10 -2.64 3.60
N TYR A 437 13.47 -3.07 4.81
CA TYR A 437 14.21 -4.31 5.01
C TYR A 437 13.32 -5.55 4.83
N PRO A 438 13.89 -6.72 4.51
CA PRO A 438 13.10 -7.92 4.22
C PRO A 438 12.20 -8.36 5.38
N GLU A 439 12.66 -8.23 6.63
CA GLU A 439 11.88 -8.56 7.82
C GLU A 439 10.65 -7.66 7.98
N ASP A 440 10.82 -6.34 7.83
CA ASP A 440 9.72 -5.38 7.89
C ASP A 440 8.73 -5.59 6.74
N LEU A 441 9.23 -5.89 5.54
CA LEU A 441 8.39 -6.22 4.37
C LEU A 441 7.58 -7.50 4.58
N TYR A 442 8.16 -8.51 5.24
CA TYR A 442 7.45 -9.73 5.60
C TYR A 442 6.25 -9.45 6.50
N GLU A 443 6.42 -8.52 7.46
CA GLU A 443 5.37 -8.03 8.35
C GLU A 443 4.55 -6.86 7.76
N THR A 444 4.62 -6.63 6.45
CA THR A 444 3.87 -5.59 5.72
C THR A 444 4.15 -4.15 6.17
N GLN A 445 5.27 -3.87 6.82
CA GLN A 445 5.65 -2.55 7.39
C GLN A 445 4.73 -2.03 8.51
N LEU A 446 3.66 -2.75 8.85
CA LEU A 446 2.65 -2.29 9.80
C LEU A 446 3.13 -2.27 11.25
N LYS A 447 4.19 -3.02 11.58
CA LYS A 447 4.85 -2.93 12.90
C LYS A 447 6.05 -1.98 12.91
N ASN A 448 6.41 -1.40 11.76
CA ASN A 448 7.57 -0.52 11.65
C ASN A 448 7.22 0.90 12.10
N TRP A 449 7.66 1.28 13.30
CA TRP A 449 7.41 2.61 13.86
C TRP A 449 8.06 3.74 13.03
N HIS A 450 9.20 3.48 12.39
CA HIS A 450 9.83 4.43 11.48
C HIS A 450 8.93 4.74 10.27
N TRP A 451 8.25 3.73 9.71
CA TRP A 451 7.26 3.92 8.65
C TRP A 451 6.08 4.79 9.10
N HIS A 452 5.49 4.48 10.26
CA HIS A 452 4.37 5.26 10.81
C HIS A 452 4.74 6.70 11.16
N SER A 453 5.99 6.95 11.56
CA SER A 453 6.42 8.27 12.01
C SER A 453 6.87 9.18 10.85
N THR A 454 7.40 8.60 9.78
CA THR A 454 8.09 9.37 8.72
C THR A 454 7.40 9.30 7.37
N TYR A 455 6.64 8.24 7.09
CA TYR A 455 6.11 8.00 5.75
C TYR A 455 4.62 8.33 5.62
N THR A 456 3.79 7.81 6.52
CA THR A 456 2.32 7.97 6.48
C THR A 456 1.78 9.33 6.95
N PRO A 457 2.40 10.08 7.89
CA PRO A 457 1.78 11.26 8.47
C PRO A 457 1.70 12.47 7.53
N VAL A 458 0.81 13.41 7.84
CA VAL A 458 0.64 14.66 7.07
C VAL A 458 1.92 15.49 7.09
N TYR A 459 2.51 15.63 8.27
CA TYR A 459 3.58 16.58 8.51
C TYR A 459 4.85 16.27 7.71
N THR A 460 5.08 15.00 7.35
CA THR A 460 6.21 14.61 6.48
C THR A 460 5.95 14.82 5.00
N ASN A 461 4.69 14.94 4.62
CA ASN A 461 4.27 15.07 3.24
C ASN A 461 3.94 16.53 2.84
N ILE A 462 4.00 17.47 3.79
CA ILE A 462 3.76 18.91 3.53
C ILE A 462 4.70 19.45 2.46
N GLY A 463 6.00 19.11 2.52
CA GLY A 463 7.00 19.64 1.59
C GLY A 463 6.64 19.36 0.12
N GLY A 464 6.37 18.10 -0.22
CA GLY A 464 5.95 17.69 -1.56
C GLY A 464 4.64 18.38 -2.00
N TYR A 465 3.67 18.47 -1.10
CA TYR A 465 2.39 19.13 -1.41
C TYR A 465 2.56 20.64 -1.70
N VAL A 466 3.37 21.35 -0.88
CA VAL A 466 3.65 22.78 -1.08
C VAL A 466 4.40 23.03 -2.38
N ILE A 467 5.33 22.15 -2.77
CA ILE A 467 6.00 22.20 -4.07
C ILE A 467 4.97 22.13 -5.21
N GLY A 468 3.98 21.24 -5.10
CA GLY A 468 2.87 21.19 -6.05
C GLY A 468 2.06 22.50 -6.10
N LEU A 469 1.73 23.09 -4.94
CA LEU A 469 1.06 24.40 -4.88
C LEU A 469 1.87 25.50 -5.58
N ILE A 470 3.19 25.54 -5.36
CA ILE A 470 4.10 26.49 -6.02
C ILE A 470 4.02 26.32 -7.54
N PHE A 471 4.15 25.09 -8.04
CA PHE A 471 4.04 24.82 -9.47
C PHE A 471 2.68 25.20 -10.03
N GLY A 472 1.60 25.07 -9.24
CA GLY A 472 0.24 25.30 -9.71
C GLY A 472 -0.03 26.78 -9.86
N TYR A 473 0.46 27.56 -8.90
CA TYR A 473 0.44 29.01 -8.96
C TYR A 473 1.30 29.56 -10.11
N ILE A 474 2.51 29.03 -10.31
CA ILE A 474 3.38 29.41 -11.44
C ILE A 474 2.65 29.09 -12.76
N PHE A 475 2.13 27.88 -12.90
CA PHE A 475 1.44 27.46 -14.11
C PHE A 475 0.22 28.34 -14.41
N TYR A 476 -0.59 28.68 -13.40
CA TYR A 476 -1.68 29.64 -13.53
C TYR A 476 -1.20 31.02 -14.01
N LYS A 477 -0.17 31.58 -13.37
CA LYS A 477 0.34 32.93 -13.66
C LYS A 477 0.91 33.07 -15.07
N TYR A 478 1.55 32.02 -15.58
CA TYR A 478 2.22 32.03 -16.87
C TYR A 478 1.39 31.38 -18.00
N ARG A 479 0.14 30.96 -17.73
CA ARG A 479 -0.70 30.25 -18.72
C ARG A 479 -0.94 31.02 -20.02
N SER A 480 -0.95 32.35 -19.96
CA SER A 480 -1.17 33.24 -21.11
C SER A 480 0.13 33.66 -21.81
N GLN A 481 1.30 33.30 -21.25
CA GLN A 481 2.59 33.66 -21.80
C GLN A 481 3.15 32.50 -22.63
N GLN A 482 3.53 32.77 -23.88
CA GLN A 482 4.29 31.81 -24.69
C GLN A 482 5.75 31.79 -24.20
N LEU A 483 6.04 30.95 -23.21
CA LEU A 483 7.38 30.82 -22.63
C LEU A 483 8.38 30.14 -23.57
N LEU A 484 7.90 29.34 -24.54
CA LEU A 484 8.73 28.64 -25.53
C LEU A 484 8.40 29.16 -26.95
N THR A 485 9.03 30.26 -27.34
CA THR A 485 8.90 30.85 -28.70
C THR A 485 9.73 30.15 -29.76
N LYS A 486 10.64 29.23 -29.39
CA LYS A 486 11.39 28.44 -30.36
C LYS A 486 10.52 27.29 -30.87
N LYS A 487 9.97 27.46 -32.08
CA LYS A 487 9.53 26.35 -32.93
C LYS A 487 10.64 25.29 -32.92
N VAL A 488 10.38 24.16 -32.30
CA VAL A 488 11.17 22.94 -32.53
C VAL A 488 11.06 22.72 -34.04
N LYS A 489 12.16 22.91 -34.77
CA LYS A 489 12.23 22.48 -36.17
C LYS A 489 11.95 20.99 -36.12
N THR A 490 10.75 20.59 -36.55
CA THR A 490 10.46 19.21 -36.92
C THR A 490 11.52 18.82 -37.94
N PHE A 491 12.40 17.91 -37.55
CA PHE A 491 13.24 17.21 -38.51
C PHE A 491 12.28 16.37 -39.34
N ASN A 492 12.08 16.80 -40.59
CA ASN A 492 11.34 16.04 -41.61
C ASN A 492 12.09 14.76 -41.95
#